data_AF-A0A239QS51-F1
#
_entry.id   AF-A0A239QS51-F1
#
_cell.length_a   1.000
_cell.length_b   1.000
_cell.length_c   1.000
_cell.angle_alpha   90.00
_cell.angle_beta   90.00
_cell.angle_gamma   90.00
#
_symmetry.space_group_name_H-M   'P 1'
#
loop_
_entity.id
_entity.type
_entity.pdbx_description
1 polymer ?
#
loop_
_entity_poly.entity_id
_entity_poly.type
_entity_poly.pdbx_seq_one_letter_code
_entity_poly.pdbx_strand_id
1 'polypeptide(L)'
;YTCEGQLIPVWETEGTPVAVGRTQRIVPDRTRKLIEDRDKGCRFPDCTSKGYLEVHHMAHWRDGGTTDPDNLLCLCSRHHDEHHRGSFTISGDPERVDGLIFKNHTGRLIHPPRPKPPPPGDRPPPQWDGPTGEHLDMRWITFSKRRTRAA
;
A
#
# COMPACT_ATOMS: atom_id res chain seq x y z
N TYR A 1 -3.09 29.81 -7.76
CA TYR A 1 -3.89 28.68 -8.28
C TYR A 1 -3.69 27.51 -7.33
N THR A 2 -4.60 27.38 -6.38
CA THR A 2 -4.63 26.31 -5.38
C THR A 2 -5.01 25.01 -6.07
N CYS A 3 -4.10 24.03 -6.07
CA CYS A 3 -4.43 22.69 -6.51
C CYS A 3 -5.50 22.14 -5.56
N GLU A 4 -6.69 21.81 -6.10
CA GLU A 4 -7.76 21.12 -5.39
C GLU A 4 -7.27 19.71 -4.99
N GLY A 5 -6.54 19.62 -3.89
CA GLY A 5 -6.08 18.37 -3.31
C GLY A 5 -7.16 17.76 -2.43
N GLN A 6 -7.57 16.52 -2.73
CA GLN A 6 -8.46 15.77 -1.85
C GLN A 6 -7.66 15.18 -0.67
N LEU A 7 -7.97 15.62 0.56
CA LEU A 7 -7.40 15.08 1.79
C LEU A 7 -8.21 13.84 2.24
N ILE A 8 -7.53 12.71 2.50
CA ILE A 8 -8.14 11.51 3.10
C ILE A 8 -7.46 11.28 4.45
N PRO A 9 -8.13 11.53 5.58
CA PRO A 9 -7.54 11.31 6.90
C PRO A 9 -7.41 9.81 7.21
N VAL A 10 -6.25 9.45 7.74
CA VAL A 10 -5.98 8.15 8.36
C VAL A 10 -5.90 8.38 9.87
N TRP A 11 -6.64 7.59 10.64
CA TRP A 11 -6.49 7.58 12.09
C TRP A 11 -5.42 6.58 12.45
N GLU A 12 -4.55 6.93 13.39
CA GLU A 12 -3.46 6.08 13.86
C GLU A 12 -3.56 5.88 15.37
N THR A 13 -3.04 4.75 15.84
CA THR A 13 -2.73 4.49 17.26
C THR A 13 -1.25 4.15 17.33
N GLU A 14 -0.48 4.94 18.09
CA GLU A 14 0.99 4.76 18.24
C GLU A 14 1.77 4.74 16.90
N GLY A 15 1.28 5.46 15.88
CA GLY A 15 1.89 5.50 14.54
C GLY A 15 1.47 4.36 13.62
N THR A 16 0.59 3.46 14.08
CA THR A 16 0.00 2.40 13.25
C THR A 16 -1.41 2.81 12.79
N PRO A 17 -1.70 2.80 11.48
CA PRO A 17 -3.04 3.05 10.96
C PRO A 17 -4.09 2.12 11.57
N VAL A 18 -5.24 2.69 11.97
CA VAL A 18 -6.36 1.93 12.55
C VAL A 18 -6.90 0.96 11.51
N ALA A 19 -6.64 -0.31 11.77
CA ALA A 19 -7.05 -1.45 10.97
C ALA A 19 -8.57 -1.65 11.01
N VAL A 20 -9.13 -2.32 10.00
CA VAL A 20 -10.58 -2.60 9.92
C VAL A 20 -10.92 -4.04 10.30
N GLY A 21 -9.91 -4.89 10.52
CA GLY A 21 -10.07 -6.29 10.80
C GLY A 21 -10.83 -6.98 9.67
N ARG A 22 -11.82 -7.78 10.07
CA ARG A 22 -12.73 -8.48 9.14
C ARG A 22 -14.07 -7.76 8.93
N THR A 23 -14.25 -6.55 9.48
CA THR A 23 -15.52 -5.81 9.32
C THR A 23 -15.81 -5.44 7.87
N GLN A 24 -14.78 -5.39 7.03
CA GLN A 24 -14.89 -5.07 5.61
C GLN A 24 -14.08 -6.07 4.77
N ARG A 25 -14.70 -6.63 3.73
CA ARG A 25 -14.00 -7.46 2.74
C ARG A 25 -13.27 -6.61 1.69
N ILE A 26 -13.91 -5.53 1.24
CA ILE A 26 -13.35 -4.62 0.26
C ILE A 26 -12.37 -3.71 0.98
N VAL A 27 -11.14 -3.60 0.45
CA VAL A 27 -10.11 -2.74 1.02
C VAL A 27 -10.58 -1.28 0.93
N PRO A 28 -10.73 -0.56 2.06
CA PRO A 28 -11.13 0.84 2.05
C PRO A 28 -10.07 1.71 1.37
N ASP A 29 -10.48 2.79 0.72
CA ASP A 29 -9.56 3.70 -0.02
C ASP A 29 -8.40 4.21 0.83
N ARG A 30 -8.63 4.50 2.11
CA ARG A 30 -7.58 4.93 3.04
C ARG A 30 -6.49 3.86 3.21
N THR A 31 -6.89 2.60 3.37
CA THR A 31 -5.98 1.47 3.54
C THR A 31 -5.30 1.18 2.22
N ARG A 32 -6.03 1.20 1.11
CA ARG A 32 -5.49 1.06 -0.24
C ARG A 32 -4.35 2.06 -0.49
N LYS A 33 -4.56 3.34 -0.20
CA LYS A 33 -3.53 4.38 -0.39
C LYS A 33 -2.27 4.13 0.43
N LEU A 34 -2.41 3.66 1.68
CA LEU A 34 -1.27 3.29 2.52
C LEU A 34 -0.47 2.13 1.92
N ILE A 35 -1.17 1.10 1.44
CA ILE A 35 -0.53 -0.08 0.84
C ILE A 35 0.14 0.26 -0.49
N GLU A 36 -0.53 1.02 -1.35
CA GLU A 36 0.03 1.49 -2.63
C GLU A 36 1.26 2.39 -2.41
N ASP A 37 1.23 3.25 -1.39
CA ASP A 37 2.37 4.09 -1.02
C ASP A 37 3.55 3.26 -0.49
N ARG A 38 3.30 2.26 0.37
CA ARG A 38 4.33 1.34 0.87
C ARG A 38 4.96 0.53 -0.25
N ASP A 39 4.14 -0.02 -1.15
CA ASP A 39 4.58 -1.04 -2.11
C ASP A 39 5.14 -0.45 -3.41
N LYS A 40 4.76 0.77 -3.79
CA LYS A 40 5.23 1.51 -4.98
C LYS A 40 5.12 0.73 -6.32
N GLY A 41 4.38 -0.38 -6.36
CA GLY A 41 4.31 -1.31 -7.48
C GLY A 41 3.87 -2.71 -7.05
N CYS A 42 3.89 -3.65 -8.00
CA CYS A 42 3.67 -5.07 -7.71
C CYS A 42 4.82 -5.64 -6.87
N ARG A 43 4.51 -6.28 -5.74
CA ARG A 43 5.51 -6.85 -4.80
C ARG A 43 6.07 -8.21 -5.21
N PHE A 44 5.52 -8.85 -6.24
CA PHE A 44 6.06 -10.11 -6.76
C PHE A 44 7.52 -9.93 -7.25
N PRO A 45 8.44 -10.86 -6.96
CA PRO A 45 9.85 -10.76 -7.37
C PRO A 45 10.01 -10.45 -8.86
N ASP A 46 10.86 -9.49 -9.21
CA ASP A 46 11.08 -9.00 -10.60
C ASP A 46 9.94 -8.32 -11.32
N CYS A 47 8.80 -8.13 -10.66
CA CYS A 47 7.75 -7.35 -11.29
C CYS A 47 8.07 -5.86 -11.21
N THR A 48 8.21 -5.22 -12.37
CA THR A 48 8.36 -3.75 -12.46
C THR A 48 7.04 -3.04 -12.74
N SER A 49 5.91 -3.77 -12.72
CA SER A 49 4.59 -3.18 -13.00
C SER A 49 4.20 -2.18 -11.92
N LYS A 50 3.86 -0.96 -12.35
CA LYS A 50 3.28 0.10 -11.51
C LYS A 50 1.82 0.42 -11.85
N GLY A 51 1.29 -0.20 -12.91
CA GLY A 51 -0.10 -0.04 -13.33
C GLY A 51 -0.93 -1.28 -13.02
N TYR A 52 -2.26 -1.10 -13.02
CA TYR A 52 -3.24 -2.16 -12.78
C TYR A 52 -2.95 -2.93 -11.49
N LEU A 53 -2.72 -2.17 -10.40
CA LEU A 53 -2.40 -2.72 -9.08
C LEU A 53 -3.67 -3.05 -8.32
N GLU A 54 -3.69 -4.25 -7.77
CA GLU A 54 -4.73 -4.79 -6.92
C GLU A 54 -4.15 -5.01 -5.53
N VAL A 55 -4.75 -4.37 -4.52
CA VAL A 55 -4.42 -4.63 -3.11
C VAL A 55 -5.07 -5.94 -2.73
N HIS A 56 -4.23 -6.95 -2.56
CA HIS A 56 -4.60 -8.35 -2.41
C HIS A 56 -4.36 -8.85 -0.99
N HIS A 57 -5.23 -9.77 -0.55
CA HIS A 57 -5.12 -10.47 0.73
C HIS A 57 -4.14 -11.65 0.64
N MET A 58 -3.04 -11.63 1.41
CA MET A 58 -2.06 -12.71 1.46
C MET A 58 -2.70 -14.03 1.93
N ALA A 59 -3.36 -14.00 3.09
CA ALA A 59 -4.34 -15.00 3.48
C ALA A 59 -5.70 -14.55 2.97
N HIS A 60 -6.31 -15.34 2.08
CA HIS A 60 -7.59 -14.96 1.46
C HIS A 60 -8.65 -14.62 2.52
N TRP A 61 -9.41 -13.56 2.28
CA TRP A 61 -10.47 -13.14 3.20
C TRP A 61 -11.52 -14.24 3.45
N ARG A 62 -11.82 -15.05 2.42
CA ARG A 62 -12.73 -16.20 2.50
C ARG A 62 -12.25 -17.26 3.48
N ASP A 63 -10.93 -17.39 3.63
CA ASP A 63 -10.27 -18.40 4.48
C ASP A 63 -9.94 -17.84 5.88
N GLY A 64 -10.42 -16.65 6.21
CA GLY A 64 -10.25 -16.03 7.53
C GLY A 64 -9.30 -14.84 7.57
N GLY A 65 -8.65 -14.47 6.46
CA GLY A 65 -7.74 -13.32 6.42
C GLY A 65 -8.38 -11.98 6.77
N THR A 66 -7.63 -11.10 7.41
CA THR A 66 -8.05 -9.73 7.79
C THR A 66 -7.84 -8.75 6.65
N THR A 67 -8.56 -7.63 6.65
CA THR A 67 -8.33 -6.51 5.72
C THR A 67 -7.42 -5.48 6.39
N ASP A 68 -6.32 -5.97 6.96
CA ASP A 68 -5.37 -5.19 7.74
C ASP A 68 -4.02 -5.11 7.01
N PRO A 69 -3.21 -4.06 7.26
CA PRO A 69 -1.97 -3.85 6.50
C PRO A 69 -0.96 -5.02 6.53
N ASP A 70 -0.99 -5.80 7.61
CA ASP A 70 -0.19 -7.00 7.85
C ASP A 70 -0.62 -8.22 7.00
N ASN A 71 -1.77 -8.14 6.32
CA ASN A 71 -2.28 -9.17 5.43
C ASN A 71 -2.50 -8.66 3.99
N LEU A 72 -2.15 -7.41 3.69
CA LEU A 72 -2.40 -6.78 2.40
C LEU A 72 -1.09 -6.47 1.66
N LEU A 73 -1.09 -6.63 0.33
CA LEU A 73 0.01 -6.24 -0.56
C LEU A 73 -0.47 -5.92 -1.98
N CYS A 74 0.30 -5.12 -2.72
CA CYS A 74 0.02 -4.85 -4.13
C CYS A 74 0.52 -5.97 -5.05
N LEU A 75 -0.37 -6.49 -5.91
CA LEU A 75 -0.05 -7.34 -7.05
C LEU A 75 -0.58 -6.71 -8.34
N CYS A 76 0.11 -6.89 -9.47
CA CYS A 76 -0.50 -6.58 -10.77
C CYS A 76 -1.51 -7.67 -11.16
N SER A 77 -2.43 -7.36 -12.07
CA SER A 77 -3.49 -8.30 -12.49
C SER A 77 -2.97 -9.69 -12.86
N ARG A 78 -1.81 -9.79 -13.53
CA ARG A 78 -1.18 -11.08 -13.86
C ARG A 78 -0.80 -11.89 -12.61
N HIS A 79 -0.09 -11.28 -11.66
CA HIS A 79 0.36 -11.98 -10.46
C HIS A 79 -0.77 -12.22 -9.46
N HIS A 80 -1.78 -11.34 -9.44
CA HIS A 80 -3.00 -11.57 -8.71
C HIS A 80 -3.70 -12.84 -9.21
N ASP A 81 -3.91 -12.96 -10.54
CA ASP A 81 -4.50 -14.16 -11.15
C ASP A 81 -3.66 -15.43 -10.90
N GLU A 82 -2.34 -15.34 -11.06
CA GLU A 82 -1.43 -16.47 -10.79
C GLU A 82 -1.49 -16.94 -9.34
N HIS A 83 -1.62 -16.01 -8.39
CA HIS A 83 -1.76 -16.36 -6.98
C HIS A 83 -3.09 -17.06 -6.71
N HIS A 84 -4.21 -16.55 -7.24
CA HIS A 84 -5.53 -17.21 -7.14
C HIS A 84 -5.55 -18.61 -7.76
N ARG A 85 -4.75 -18.84 -8.81
CA ARG A 85 -4.58 -20.15 -9.44
C ARG A 85 -3.66 -21.10 -8.66
N GLY A 86 -3.05 -20.65 -7.56
CA GLY A 86 -2.11 -21.43 -6.77
C GLY A 86 -0.75 -21.62 -7.44
N SER A 87 -0.40 -20.79 -8.45
CA SER A 87 0.91 -20.86 -9.12
C SER A 87 2.07 -20.55 -8.17
N PHE A 88 1.79 -19.77 -7.12
CA PHE A 88 2.70 -19.45 -6.03
C PHE A 88 1.95 -19.12 -4.73
N THR A 89 2.67 -19.22 -3.62
CA THR A 89 2.22 -18.84 -2.28
C THR A 89 3.07 -17.70 -1.74
N ILE A 90 2.46 -16.87 -0.89
CA ILE A 90 3.09 -15.72 -0.25
C ILE A 90 3.06 -15.92 1.26
N SER A 91 4.14 -15.56 1.94
CA SER A 91 4.26 -15.63 3.40
C SER A 91 5.23 -14.54 3.90
N GLY A 92 5.28 -14.33 5.21
CA GLY A 92 6.15 -13.34 5.84
C GLY A 92 5.40 -12.08 6.27
N ASP A 93 6.12 -10.96 6.36
CA ASP A 93 5.61 -9.69 6.85
C ASP A 93 5.51 -8.66 5.69
N PRO A 94 4.30 -8.29 5.26
CA PRO A 94 4.12 -7.32 4.17
C PRO A 94 4.43 -5.87 4.60
N GLU A 95 4.40 -5.54 5.88
CA GLU A 95 4.72 -4.19 6.37
C GLU A 95 6.21 -3.86 6.16
N ARG A 96 7.05 -4.88 6.04
CA ARG A 96 8.45 -4.74 5.63
C ARG A 96 8.62 -4.84 4.11
N VAL A 97 9.40 -3.91 3.54
CA VAL A 97 9.73 -3.88 2.10
C VAL A 97 10.41 -5.17 1.62
N ASP A 98 11.19 -5.82 2.49
CA ASP A 98 11.93 -7.06 2.24
C ASP A 98 11.38 -8.28 3.02
N GLY A 99 10.22 -8.14 3.66
CA GLY A 99 9.68 -9.16 4.57
C GLY A 99 8.91 -10.31 3.90
N LEU A 100 8.72 -10.27 2.58
CA LEU A 100 7.90 -11.23 1.85
C LEU A 100 8.71 -12.39 1.28
N ILE A 101 8.17 -13.59 1.44
CA ILE A 101 8.72 -14.84 0.90
C ILE A 101 7.73 -15.43 -0.09
N PHE A 102 8.19 -15.61 -1.33
CA PHE A 102 7.44 -16.22 -2.41
C PHE A 102 7.94 -17.64 -2.67
N LYS A 103 7.01 -18.59 -2.77
CA LYS A 103 7.30 -19.97 -3.19
C LYS A 103 6.43 -20.33 -4.37
N ASN A 104 6.97 -21.00 -5.36
CA ASN A 104 6.17 -21.51 -6.48
C ASN A 104 5.23 -22.66 -6.00
N HIS A 105 4.37 -23.15 -6.89
CA HIS A 105 3.47 -24.27 -6.62
C HIS A 105 4.17 -25.57 -6.18
N THR A 106 5.47 -25.74 -6.43
CA THR A 106 6.26 -26.89 -5.95
C THR A 106 6.91 -26.65 -4.59
N GLY A 107 6.68 -25.48 -3.97
CA GLY A 107 7.25 -25.08 -2.68
C GLY A 107 8.68 -24.52 -2.76
N ARG A 108 9.27 -24.40 -3.95
CA ARG A 108 10.60 -23.82 -4.15
C ARG A 108 10.54 -22.30 -4.04
N LEU A 109 11.53 -21.73 -3.36
CA LEU A 109 11.67 -20.27 -3.23
C LEU A 109 11.82 -19.61 -4.60
N ILE A 110 11.02 -18.57 -4.82
CA ILE A 110 11.19 -17.63 -5.92
C ILE A 110 12.06 -16.51 -5.35
N HIS A 111 13.37 -16.61 -5.61
CA HIS A 111 14.29 -15.58 -5.18
C HIS A 111 14.07 -14.31 -5.99
N PRO A 112 14.00 -13.13 -5.36
CA PRO A 112 14.29 -11.93 -6.10
C PRO A 112 15.74 -12.05 -6.61
N PRO A 113 16.05 -11.72 -7.87
CA PRO A 113 17.41 -11.48 -8.27
C PRO A 113 17.92 -10.29 -7.48
N ARG A 114 19.25 -10.17 -7.49
CA ARG A 114 19.98 -9.11 -6.78
C ARG A 114 19.32 -7.76 -7.07
N PRO A 115 19.22 -6.86 -6.06
CA PRO A 115 18.76 -5.51 -6.30
C PRO A 115 19.53 -4.93 -7.48
N LYS A 116 18.80 -4.47 -8.51
CA LYS A 116 19.43 -3.70 -9.58
C LYS A 116 20.05 -2.48 -8.90
N PRO A 117 21.33 -2.14 -9.16
CA PRO A 117 21.93 -0.92 -8.65
C PRO A 117 20.97 0.24 -8.94
N PRO A 118 20.84 1.23 -8.04
CA PRO A 118 20.07 2.41 -8.36
C PRO A 118 20.57 2.94 -9.72
N PRO A 119 19.67 3.36 -10.62
CA PRO A 119 20.10 4.01 -11.85
C PRO A 119 21.07 5.14 -11.48
N PRO A 120 22.18 5.33 -12.23
CA PRO A 120 23.07 6.47 -12.03
C PRO A 120 22.22 7.73 -11.92
N GLY A 121 22.45 8.48 -10.83
CA GLY A 121 21.56 9.50 -10.31
C GLY A 121 20.80 10.26 -11.40
N ASP A 122 19.47 10.23 -11.28
CA ASP A 122 18.61 11.06 -12.10
C ASP A 122 19.16 12.49 -12.12
N ARG A 123 19.12 13.10 -13.30
CA ARG A 123 19.33 14.55 -13.43
C ARG A 123 18.48 15.21 -12.33
N PRO A 124 19.01 16.19 -11.56
CA PRO A 124 18.20 16.88 -10.57
C PRO A 124 16.89 17.29 -11.26
N PRO A 125 15.73 17.05 -10.61
CA PRO A 125 14.45 17.41 -11.21
C PRO A 125 14.57 18.86 -11.68
N PRO A 126 14.07 19.20 -12.88
CA PRO A 126 14.11 20.58 -13.33
C PRO A 126 13.58 21.46 -12.20
N GLN A 127 14.38 22.46 -11.81
CA GLN A 127 13.96 23.40 -10.79
C GLN A 127 12.73 24.12 -11.33
N TRP A 128 11.58 23.68 -10.86
CA TRP A 128 10.29 24.22 -11.25
C TRP A 128 9.96 25.33 -10.28
N ASP A 129 10.23 26.58 -10.67
CA ASP A 129 9.74 27.76 -9.98
C ASP A 129 8.24 27.93 -10.32
N GLY A 130 7.42 26.95 -9.91
CA GLY A 130 5.98 27.10 -9.94
C GLY A 130 5.58 28.31 -9.08
N PRO A 131 4.40 28.92 -9.32
CA PRO A 131 3.91 29.93 -8.38
C PRO A 131 3.96 29.32 -6.99
N THR A 132 4.53 30.03 -6.02
CA THR A 132 4.62 29.64 -4.61
C THR A 132 3.22 29.32 -4.13
N GLY A 133 2.80 28.06 -4.31
CA GLY A 133 1.65 27.50 -3.67
C GLY A 133 1.94 27.65 -2.19
N GLU A 134 1.21 28.55 -1.56
CA GLU A 134 1.23 28.76 -0.12
C GLU A 134 1.26 27.38 0.55
N HIS A 135 2.28 27.17 1.40
CA HIS A 135 2.41 25.94 2.16
C HIS A 135 1.07 25.64 2.82
N LEU A 136 0.65 24.37 2.79
CA LEU A 136 -0.56 23.93 3.49
C LEU A 136 -0.53 24.45 4.93
N ASP A 137 -1.36 25.45 5.21
CA ASP A 137 -1.46 26.03 6.54
C ASP A 137 -2.33 25.11 7.38
N MET A 138 -1.71 24.44 8.35
CA MET A 138 -2.40 23.54 9.27
C MET A 138 -3.55 24.23 10.03
N ARG A 139 -3.58 25.56 10.11
CA ARG A 139 -4.71 26.34 10.68
C ARG A 139 -5.98 26.24 9.83
N TRP A 140 -5.87 25.90 8.55
CA TRP A 140 -7.00 25.74 7.63
C TRP A 140 -7.66 24.36 7.78
N ILE A 141 -7.00 23.41 8.44
CA ILE A 141 -7.53 22.09 8.76
C ILE A 141 -7.97 22.10 10.23
N THR A 142 -9.27 22.20 10.47
CA THR A 142 -9.83 22.12 11.83
C THR A 142 -10.54 20.79 12.04
N PHE A 143 -10.05 19.99 12.99
CA PHE A 143 -10.75 18.80 13.47
C PHE A 143 -11.66 19.18 14.62
N SER A 144 -12.94 19.38 14.34
CA SER A 144 -13.93 19.63 15.39
C SER A 144 -14.27 18.31 16.09
N LYS A 145 -13.97 18.18 17.39
CA LYS A 145 -14.51 17.09 18.21
C LYS A 145 -16.04 17.19 18.17
N ARG A 146 -16.75 16.11 17.82
CA ARG A 146 -18.20 16.04 18.03
C ARG A 146 -18.44 16.31 19.52
N ARG A 147 -19.19 17.37 19.83
CA ARG A 147 -19.71 17.56 21.19
C ARG A 147 -20.64 16.39 21.46
N THR A 148 -20.22 15.45 22.29
CA THR A 148 -21.13 14.51 22.93
C THR A 148 -22.14 15.36 23.70
N ARG A 149 -23.40 15.35 23.26
CA ARG A 149 -24.49 15.89 24.07
C ARG A 149 -24.53 15.03 25.34
N ALA A 150 -24.24 15.64 26.49
CA ALA A 150 -24.56 15.03 27.77
C ALA A 150 -26.09 14.84 27.82
N ALA A 151 -26.51 13.61 28.11
CA ALA A 151 -27.87 13.31 28.53
C ALA A 151 -27.98 13.55 30.03
#